data_AF-A0A7Y2B4H7-F1
#
_entry.id   AF-A0A7Y2B4H7-F1
#
_cell.length_a   1.000
_cell.length_b   1.000
_cell.length_c   1.000
_cell.angle_alpha   90.00
_cell.angle_beta   90.00
_cell.angle_gamma   90.00
#
_symmetry.space_group_name_H-M   'P 1'
#
loop_
_entity.id
_entity.type
_entity.pdbx_description
1 polymer ?
#
loop_
_entity_poly.entity_id
_entity_poly.type
_entity_poly.pdbx_seq_one_letter_code
_entity_poly.pdbx_strand_id
1 'polypeptide(L)'
;VRTSYPGEVVWYAGHWGWQFYADNANLRQISKSGAGPGAGEIVVVPKRVHKGHPPEGMLARVRRIDRWIYDARVPLRPTIGPGETFYCLTVPALPYLLESGDDRSLETFDIYRVGR
;
A
#
# COMPACT_ATOMS: atom_id res chain seq x y z
N VAL A 1 9.36 -1.86 -2.80
CA VAL A 1 8.32 -2.92 -2.69
C VAL A 1 8.98 -4.21 -3.09
N ARG A 2 8.96 -5.24 -2.23
CA ARG A 2 9.55 -6.55 -2.57
C ARG A 2 8.50 -7.29 -3.40
N THR A 3 8.70 -7.43 -4.71
CA THR A 3 7.81 -8.25 -5.53
C THR A 3 8.25 -9.71 -5.40
N SER A 4 7.76 -10.40 -4.36
CA SER A 4 7.96 -11.85 -4.20
C SER A 4 7.05 -12.69 -5.11
N TYR A 5 6.54 -12.11 -6.19
CA TYR A 5 5.62 -12.72 -7.15
C TYR A 5 6.22 -12.68 -8.56
N PRO A 6 7.31 -13.42 -8.82
CA PRO A 6 7.94 -13.44 -10.14
C PRO A 6 6.97 -14.01 -11.19
N GLY A 7 6.83 -13.32 -12.31
CA GLY A 7 5.95 -13.71 -13.42
C GLY A 7 4.46 -13.38 -13.23
N GLU A 8 4.07 -12.83 -12.07
CA GLU A 8 2.69 -12.45 -11.78
C GLU A 8 2.44 -10.97 -12.12
N VAL A 9 1.23 -10.66 -12.57
CA VAL A 9 0.78 -9.27 -12.67
C VAL A 9 0.32 -8.81 -11.29
N VAL A 10 0.94 -7.74 -10.81
CA VAL A 10 0.66 -7.16 -9.49
C VAL A 10 0.03 -5.79 -9.66
N TRP A 11 -1.12 -5.61 -9.02
CA TRP A 11 -1.86 -4.37 -8.97
C TRP A 11 -1.73 -3.70 -7.61
N TYR A 12 -1.93 -2.39 -7.54
CA TYR A 12 -1.94 -1.66 -6.28
C TYR A 12 -3.12 -0.70 -6.15
N ALA A 13 -3.56 -0.51 -4.91
CA ALA A 13 -4.50 0.53 -4.52
C ALA A 13 -3.77 1.70 -3.85
N GLY A 14 -4.33 2.91 -3.95
CA GLY A 14 -3.77 4.12 -3.35
C GLY A 14 -3.13 5.07 -4.37
N HIS A 15 -2.79 6.28 -3.89
CA HIS A 15 -2.30 7.38 -4.71
C HIS A 15 -1.18 8.16 -3.99
N TRP A 16 -0.74 9.28 -4.58
CA TRP A 16 0.21 10.26 -4.00
C TRP A 16 1.59 9.64 -3.76
N GLY A 17 2.21 9.87 -2.59
CA GLY A 17 3.57 9.42 -2.32
C GLY A 17 3.76 7.91 -2.52
N TRP A 18 2.73 7.08 -2.30
CA TRP A 18 2.80 5.64 -2.54
C TRP A 18 2.92 5.28 -4.02
N GLN A 19 2.24 6.02 -4.89
CA GLN A 19 2.21 5.75 -6.33
C GLN A 19 3.63 5.72 -6.93
N PHE A 20 4.49 6.67 -6.54
CA PHE A 20 5.89 6.68 -6.98
C PHE A 20 6.63 5.36 -6.69
N TYR A 21 6.44 4.76 -5.51
CA TYR A 21 7.10 3.51 -5.14
C TYR A 21 6.48 2.29 -5.81
N ALA A 22 5.17 2.32 -6.05
CA ALA A 22 4.46 1.24 -6.73
C ALA A 22 4.78 1.21 -8.23
N ASP A 23 4.80 2.38 -8.87
CA ASP A 23 5.16 2.54 -10.29
C ASP A 23 6.62 2.11 -10.54
N ASN A 24 7.56 2.54 -9.68
CA ASN A 24 8.97 2.12 -9.76
C ASN A 24 9.19 0.62 -9.52
N ALA A 25 8.22 -0.08 -8.92
CA ALA A 25 8.24 -1.52 -8.75
C ALA A 25 7.45 -2.26 -9.85
N ASN A 26 7.01 -1.55 -10.89
CA ASN A 26 6.24 -2.07 -12.03
C ASN A 26 4.87 -2.66 -11.64
N LEU A 27 4.23 -2.14 -10.59
CA LEU A 27 2.85 -2.51 -10.26
C LEU A 27 1.87 -1.69 -11.13
N ARG A 28 0.68 -2.23 -11.35
CA ARG A 28 -0.39 -1.55 -12.10
C ARG A 28 -1.37 -0.86 -11.16
N GLN A 29 -1.63 0.42 -11.37
CA GLN A 29 -2.59 1.15 -10.55
C GLN A 29 -4.02 0.68 -10.83
N ILE A 30 -4.76 0.37 -9.77
CA ILE A 30 -6.20 0.16 -9.89
C ILE A 30 -6.86 1.52 -10.09
N SER A 31 -7.55 1.69 -11.22
CA SER A 31 -8.36 2.88 -11.51
C SER A 31 -9.84 2.52 -11.56
N LYS A 32 -10.71 3.53 -11.39
CA LYS A 32 -12.16 3.33 -11.44
C LYS A 32 -12.70 3.04 -12.85
N SER A 33 -12.03 3.55 -13.87
CA SER A 33 -12.50 3.54 -15.27
C SER A 33 -11.60 2.74 -16.22
N GLY A 34 -10.48 2.21 -15.74
CA GLY A 34 -9.54 1.43 -16.54
C GLY A 34 -9.67 -0.08 -16.32
N ALA A 35 -8.73 -0.81 -16.91
CA ALA A 35 -8.58 -2.23 -16.65
C ALA A 35 -8.37 -2.45 -15.14
N GLY A 36 -9.12 -3.41 -14.58
CA GLY A 36 -8.93 -3.90 -13.23
C GLY A 36 -8.19 -5.23 -13.23
N PRO A 37 -7.81 -5.74 -12.04
CA PRO A 37 -7.12 -7.01 -11.94
C PRO A 37 -8.01 -8.18 -12.40
N GLY A 38 -7.43 -9.03 -13.24
CA GLY A 38 -8.00 -10.28 -13.73
C GLY A 38 -7.92 -11.41 -12.71
N ALA A 39 -8.61 -12.52 -13.00
CA ALA A 39 -8.56 -13.71 -12.17
C ALA A 39 -7.13 -14.25 -12.00
N GLY A 40 -6.75 -14.59 -10.77
CA GLY A 40 -5.42 -15.10 -10.42
C GLY A 40 -4.37 -14.01 -10.17
N GLU A 41 -4.59 -12.78 -10.62
CA GLU A 41 -3.66 -11.66 -10.41
C GLU A 41 -3.63 -11.22 -8.92
N ILE A 42 -2.57 -10.48 -8.57
CA ILE A 42 -2.32 -10.04 -7.19
C ILE A 42 -2.71 -8.58 -7.01
N VAL A 43 -3.24 -8.25 -5.84
CA VAL A 43 -3.55 -6.88 -5.42
C VAL A 43 -2.83 -6.56 -4.12
N VAL A 44 -2.09 -5.46 -4.11
CA VAL A 44 -1.38 -4.92 -2.95
C VAL A 44 -2.13 -3.70 -2.42
N VAL A 45 -2.53 -3.73 -1.15
CA VAL A 45 -3.28 -2.65 -0.52
C VAL A 45 -2.50 -2.11 0.69
N PRO A 46 -1.82 -0.95 0.58
CA PRO A 46 -1.23 -0.29 1.74
C PRO A 46 -2.33 0.17 2.70
N LYS A 47 -2.14 0.01 4.01
CA LYS A 47 -3.13 0.41 5.02
C LYS A 47 -3.14 1.90 5.25
N ARG A 48 -1.96 2.52 5.27
CA ARG A 48 -1.72 3.88 5.74
C ARG A 48 -1.78 4.95 4.66
N VAL A 49 -2.18 4.61 3.43
CA VAL A 49 -2.30 5.53 2.29
C VAL A 49 -3.76 5.89 2.00
N HIS A 50 -4.04 7.12 1.54
CA HIS A 50 -5.36 7.46 1.00
C HIS A 50 -5.69 6.60 -0.24
N LYS A 51 -6.82 5.91 -0.21
CA LYS A 51 -7.29 5.02 -1.28
C LYS A 51 -8.60 5.56 -1.84
N GLY A 52 -8.70 5.63 -3.17
CA GLY A 52 -9.99 5.84 -3.82
C GLY A 52 -10.93 4.65 -3.59
N HIS A 53 -12.19 4.81 -3.99
CA HIS A 53 -13.12 3.67 -3.97
C HIS A 53 -12.66 2.61 -4.99
N PRO A 54 -12.62 1.33 -4.62
CA PRO A 54 -12.32 0.26 -5.55
C PRO A 54 -13.41 0.16 -6.63
N PRO A 55 -13.10 -0.42 -7.80
CA PRO A 55 -14.11 -0.82 -8.78
C PRO A 55 -15.21 -1.68 -8.15
N GLU A 56 -16.44 -1.54 -8.66
CA GLU A 56 -17.59 -2.30 -8.19
C GLU A 56 -17.35 -3.81 -8.26
N GLY A 57 -17.80 -4.56 -7.25
CA GLY A 57 -17.63 -6.01 -7.17
C GLY A 57 -16.19 -6.51 -6.91
N MET A 58 -15.17 -5.65 -6.96
CA MET A 58 -13.77 -6.06 -6.76
C MET A 58 -13.55 -6.69 -5.38
N LEU A 59 -14.14 -6.12 -4.33
CA LEU A 59 -13.96 -6.61 -2.95
C LEU A 59 -14.53 -8.03 -2.76
N ALA A 60 -15.60 -8.39 -3.48
CA ALA A 60 -16.19 -9.72 -3.44
C ALA A 60 -15.33 -10.77 -4.16
N ARG A 61 -14.44 -10.33 -5.06
CA ARG A 61 -13.59 -11.19 -5.89
C ARG A 61 -12.20 -11.41 -5.31
N VAL A 62 -11.84 -10.75 -4.21
CA VAL A 62 -10.47 -10.84 -3.65
C VAL A 62 -10.44 -11.65 -2.37
N ARG A 63 -9.40 -12.49 -2.23
CA ARG A 63 -9.09 -13.20 -0.99
C ARG A 63 -7.72 -12.77 -0.50
N ARG A 64 -7.61 -12.34 0.77
CA ARG A 64 -6.30 -12.03 1.36
C ARG A 64 -5.46 -13.30 1.41
N ILE A 65 -4.25 -13.24 0.87
CA ILE A 65 -3.29 -14.35 0.85
C ILE A 65 -2.08 -14.09 1.73
N ASP A 66 -1.78 -12.82 2.02
CA ASP A 66 -0.60 -12.45 2.79
C ASP A 66 -0.77 -11.06 3.43
N ARG A 67 0.12 -10.75 4.36
CA ARG A 67 0.29 -9.43 4.98
C ARG A 67 1.77 -9.14 5.18
N TRP A 68 2.23 -8.00 4.67
CA TRP A 68 3.60 -7.53 4.89
C TRP A 68 3.62 -6.32 5.80
N ILE A 69 4.53 -6.33 6.76
CA ILE A 69 4.87 -5.16 7.56
C ILE A 69 6.22 -4.68 7.08
N TYR A 70 6.30 -3.41 6.69
CA TYR A 70 7.55 -2.77 6.32
C TYR A 70 7.98 -1.85 7.46
N ASP A 71 9.08 -2.21 8.11
CA ASP A 71 9.63 -1.44 9.22
C ASP A 71 10.58 -0.34 8.72
N ALA A 72 10.56 0.79 9.40
CA ALA A 72 11.53 1.85 9.21
C ALA A 72 12.91 1.39 9.72
N ARG A 73 13.97 1.74 8.96
CA ARG A 73 15.37 1.43 9.34
C ARG A 73 15.86 2.23 10.54
N VAL A 74 15.23 3.36 10.78
CA VAL A 74 15.44 4.21 11.95
C VAL A 74 14.07 4.37 12.62
N PRO A 75 14.02 4.51 13.96
CA PRO A 75 12.75 4.49 14.66
C PRO A 75 12.05 5.84 14.48
N LEU A 76 11.16 5.88 13.49
CA LEU A 76 10.38 7.05 13.11
C LEU A 76 8.95 6.87 13.59
N ARG A 77 8.45 7.82 14.38
CA ARG A 77 7.01 7.93 14.67
C ARG A 77 6.38 9.05 13.85
N PRO A 78 5.31 8.78 13.07
CA PRO A 78 4.51 9.84 12.47
C PRO A 78 3.90 10.74 13.54
N THR A 79 4.01 12.05 13.37
CA THR A 79 3.54 13.03 14.36
C THR A 79 2.06 13.38 14.22
N ILE A 80 1.45 13.03 13.08
CA ILE A 80 0.14 13.52 12.68
C ILE A 80 -0.88 12.38 12.74
N GLY A 81 -1.20 11.96 13.97
CA GLY A 81 -2.28 11.01 14.24
C GLY A 81 -2.10 9.57 13.70
N PRO A 82 -2.94 8.63 14.16
CA PRO A 82 -2.94 7.26 13.67
C PRO A 82 -3.52 7.20 12.25
N GLY A 83 -2.65 7.22 11.23
CA GLY A 83 -3.05 6.99 9.84
C GLY A 83 -2.57 8.02 8.82
N GLU A 84 -1.97 9.14 9.23
CA GLU A 84 -1.25 10.04 8.32
C GLU A 84 0.23 9.74 8.36
N THR A 85 0.81 9.40 7.21
CA THR A 85 1.90 8.43 7.15
C THR A 85 2.99 8.82 6.18
N PHE A 86 4.01 7.95 6.09
CA PHE A 86 5.21 8.00 5.25
C PHE A 86 5.07 8.75 3.91
N TYR A 87 3.90 8.66 3.28
CA TYR A 87 3.62 9.14 1.93
C TYR A 87 2.98 10.54 1.85
N CYS A 88 2.67 11.18 2.98
CA CYS A 88 1.94 12.46 3.02
C CYS A 88 2.66 13.48 3.90
N LEU A 89 3.17 14.55 3.29
CA LEU A 89 3.79 15.69 3.95
C LEU A 89 2.96 16.94 3.63
N THR A 90 1.81 17.09 4.28
CA THR A 90 0.86 18.19 4.01
C THR A 90 0.89 19.30 5.06
N VAL A 91 1.67 19.17 6.13
CA VAL A 91 1.74 20.13 7.24
C VAL A 91 3.15 20.69 7.43
N PRO A 92 3.29 21.90 8.01
CA PRO A 92 4.59 22.51 8.31
C PRO A 92 5.33 21.90 9.51
N ALA A 93 4.69 21.02 10.29
CA ALA A 93 5.34 20.32 11.39
C ALA A 93 6.26 19.20 10.88
N LEU A 94 7.30 18.86 11.65
CA LEU A 94 8.13 17.69 11.34
C LEU A 94 7.24 16.45 11.27
N PRO A 95 7.17 15.76 10.12
CA PRO A 95 6.24 14.66 9.88
C PRO A 95 6.58 13.41 10.69
N TYR A 96 7.83 13.32 11.15
CA TYR A 96 8.35 12.23 11.95
C TYR A 96 9.16 12.77 13.11
N LEU A 97 9.07 12.09 14.26
CA LEU A 97 10.02 12.22 15.36
C LEU A 97 10.88 10.96 15.43
N LEU A 98 12.12 11.12 15.86
CA LEU A 98 12.95 10.01 16.32
C LEU A 98 12.45 9.60 17.70
N GLU A 99 12.05 8.34 17.84
CA GLU A 99 11.57 7.80 19.11
C GLU A 99 12.35 6.54 19.45
N SER A 100 12.66 6.30 20.71
CA SER A 100 13.39 5.10 21.15
C SER A 100 12.48 3.87 21.31
N GLY A 101 11.26 3.91 20.76
CA GLY A 101 10.26 2.85 20.88
C GLY A 101 10.48 1.66 19.96
N ASP A 102 9.82 0.56 20.29
CA ASP A 102 9.93 -0.73 19.58
C ASP A 102 9.03 -0.81 18.33
N ASP A 103 7.96 -0.02 18.24
CA ASP A 103 7.11 0.00 17.05
C ASP A 103 7.78 0.82 15.93
N ARG A 104 8.32 0.09 14.96
CA ARG A 104 8.97 0.65 13.77
C ARG A 104 8.15 0.44 12.51
N SER A 105 6.92 -0.09 12.61
CA SER A 105 6.10 -0.36 11.44
C SER A 105 5.81 0.94 10.71
N LEU A 106 6.37 1.10 9.51
CA LEU A 106 6.17 2.26 8.65
C LEU A 106 4.88 2.10 7.85
N GLU A 107 4.67 0.92 7.28
CA GLU A 107 3.50 0.57 6.47
C GLU A 107 3.13 -0.91 6.65
N THR A 108 1.84 -1.20 6.53
CA THR A 108 1.32 -2.56 6.41
C THR A 108 0.64 -2.72 5.06
N PHE A 109 1.01 -3.75 4.32
CA PHE A 109 0.40 -4.11 3.05
C PHE A 109 -0.43 -5.38 3.24
N ASP A 110 -1.74 -5.30 2.98
CA ASP A 110 -2.53 -6.52 2.80
C ASP A 110 -2.41 -6.95 1.33
N ILE A 111 -2.11 -8.22 1.11
CA ILE A 111 -1.94 -8.80 -0.22
C ILE A 111 -3.10 -9.73 -0.50
N TYR A 112 -3.72 -9.56 -1.66
CA TYR A 112 -4.88 -10.32 -2.08
C TYR A 112 -4.61 -11.00 -3.42
N ARG A 113 -5.29 -12.13 -3.63
CA ARG A 113 -5.41 -12.78 -4.93
C ARG A 113 -6.84 -12.66 -5.41
N VAL A 114 -7.01 -12.31 -6.68
CA VAL A 114 -8.33 -12.28 -7.33
C VAL A 114 -8.77 -13.71 -7.63
N GLY A 115 -9.99 -14.05 -7.20
CA GLY A 115 -10.66 -15.30 -7.50
C GLY A 115 -10.96 -15.45 -8.99
N ARG A 116 -11.27 -16.68 -9.39
CA ARG A 116 -11.76 -16.98 -10.73
C ARG A 116 -13.16 -16.42 -10.94
#